data_AF-A0ABD1CY39-F1
#
_entry.id   AF-A0ABD1CY39-F1
#
_cell.length_a   1.000
_cell.length_b   1.000
_cell.length_c   1.000
_cell.angle_alpha   90.00
_cell.angle_beta   90.00
_cell.angle_gamma   90.00
#
_symmetry.space_group_name_H-M   'P 1'
#
loop_
_entity.id
_entity.type
_entity.pdbx_description
1 polymer ?
#
loop_
_entity_poly.entity_id
_entity_poly.type
_entity_poly.pdbx_seq_one_letter_code
_entity_poly.pdbx_strand_id
1 'polypeptide(L)'
;MSSEYSGLIRGRVEVATPLNSWKRAVEGAYLYANGTNPYDGDLYHQNPFILVSLWYLMQKAAAYVGMVFIQLEIGTAFMLKAAATVFIRELYEKQRRRRDSFAKDTEELQIETGDLGNLPYYVGLAYLFNPYSILNCVGQTTTVASNFLLALFLMNIYPCVLIVPAALFIAESTPRNKWLSIGTTCGTFLGAFLWFNYAGFIIMGDWSFLDATYGFILNCRDLQPNIGLFWYFFTEMFDHFRTLFLYTFQVNATLLYLFPLTFKLHKEPVMLMTILLALGVVFRPYPCVGDVAMYLSLLPLWKSISKFMGHNFIVGATMLVTSILGPAVWYLWIYANSANANFYFGMTL
;
A
#
# COMPACT_ATOMS: atom_id res chain seq x y z
N MET A 1 9.14 -19.46 -10.53
CA MET A 1 10.23 -18.54 -10.13
C MET A 1 11.47 -19.36 -9.81
N SER A 2 12.09 -19.90 -10.86
CA SER A 2 13.29 -20.76 -10.81
C SER A 2 14.45 -20.17 -11.62
N SER A 3 14.26 -18.97 -12.17
CA SER A 3 15.28 -18.25 -12.90
C SER A 3 16.36 -17.72 -11.95
N GLU A 4 17.61 -17.74 -12.39
CA GLU A 4 18.76 -17.20 -11.64
C GLU A 4 18.55 -15.73 -11.26
N TYR A 5 17.85 -14.96 -12.11
CA TYR A 5 17.52 -13.56 -11.84
C TYR A 5 16.55 -13.36 -10.67
N SER A 6 15.74 -14.37 -10.32
CA SER A 6 14.81 -14.25 -9.20
C SER A 6 15.52 -14.14 -7.86
N GLY A 7 16.65 -14.84 -7.67
CA GLY A 7 17.49 -14.71 -6.48
C GLY A 7 18.10 -13.31 -6.37
N LEU A 8 18.55 -12.76 -7.50
CA LEU A 8 19.09 -11.40 -7.56
C LEU A 8 18.02 -10.35 -7.22
N ILE A 9 16.82 -10.45 -7.81
CA ILE A 9 15.70 -9.53 -7.54
C ILE A 9 15.26 -9.60 -6.07
N ARG A 10 15.24 -10.79 -5.46
CA ARG A 10 14.90 -10.98 -4.04
C ARG A 10 15.86 -10.26 -3.08
N GLY A 11 17.10 -10.04 -3.49
CA GLY A 11 18.12 -9.36 -2.69
C GLY A 11 18.17 -7.85 -2.90
N ARG A 12 17.38 -7.30 -3.83
CA ARG A 12 17.34 -5.87 -4.14
C ARG A 12 16.62 -5.10 -3.04
N VAL A 13 17.22 -4.04 -2.54
CA VAL A 13 16.66 -3.16 -1.50
C VAL A 13 15.41 -2.41 -1.96
N GLU A 14 15.21 -2.29 -3.27
CA GLU A 14 14.03 -1.70 -3.88
C GLU A 14 12.80 -2.62 -3.75
N VAL A 15 13.02 -3.93 -3.63
CA VAL A 15 11.98 -4.96 -3.61
C VAL A 15 11.80 -5.52 -2.20
N ALA A 16 12.90 -5.90 -1.56
CA ALA A 16 12.92 -6.53 -0.26
C ALA A 16 13.28 -5.52 0.85
N THR A 17 12.40 -5.43 1.84
CA THR A 17 12.53 -4.64 3.05
C THR A 17 12.47 -5.57 4.28
N PRO A 18 12.81 -5.07 5.47
CA PRO A 18 12.67 -5.83 6.72
C PRO A 18 11.25 -6.35 6.95
N LEU A 19 10.23 -5.68 6.38
CA LEU A 19 8.83 -6.04 6.53
C LEU A 19 8.32 -7.07 5.52
N ASN A 20 8.91 -7.18 4.33
CA ASN A 20 8.31 -7.95 3.24
C ASN A 20 9.21 -9.04 2.62
N SER A 21 10.48 -9.13 3.04
CA SER A 21 11.47 -10.01 2.44
C SER A 21 11.08 -11.49 2.54
N TRP A 22 11.15 -12.19 1.41
CA TRP A 22 10.95 -13.65 1.36
C TRP A 22 11.92 -14.41 2.27
N LYS A 23 13.18 -13.96 2.37
CA LYS A 23 14.19 -14.61 3.22
C LYS A 23 13.79 -14.58 4.69
N ARG A 24 13.40 -13.41 5.20
CA ARG A 24 12.91 -13.24 6.58
C ARG A 24 11.63 -14.03 6.82
N ALA A 25 10.74 -14.10 5.82
CA ALA A 25 9.51 -14.88 5.93
C ALA A 25 9.76 -16.40 6.03
N VAL A 26 10.67 -16.94 5.22
CA VAL A 26 11.11 -18.34 5.26
C VAL A 26 11.74 -18.68 6.60
N GLU A 27 12.61 -17.80 7.09
CA GLU A 27 13.31 -18.00 8.36
C GLU A 27 12.35 -17.90 9.56
N GLY A 28 11.42 -16.93 9.54
CA GLY A 28 10.36 -16.85 10.56
C GLY A 28 9.47 -18.09 10.58
N ALA A 29 9.06 -18.60 9.40
CA ALA A 29 8.30 -19.85 9.30
C ALA A 29 9.11 -21.06 9.80
N TYR A 30 10.42 -21.09 9.56
CA TYR A 30 11.30 -22.15 10.06
C TYR A 30 11.42 -22.13 11.59
N LEU A 31 11.61 -20.96 12.20
CA LEU A 31 11.63 -20.80 13.66
C LEU A 31 10.30 -21.26 14.28
N TYR A 32 9.19 -20.82 13.70
CA TYR A 32 7.85 -21.23 14.13
C TYR A 32 7.66 -22.76 14.06
N ALA A 33 8.13 -23.40 12.98
CA ALA A 33 8.07 -24.85 12.83
C ALA A 33 8.84 -25.63 13.92
N ASN A 34 9.91 -25.03 14.46
CA ASN A 34 10.77 -25.62 15.48
C ASN A 34 10.39 -25.20 16.91
N GLY A 35 9.23 -24.55 17.11
CA GLY A 35 8.76 -24.12 18.42
C GLY A 35 9.54 -22.95 19.02
N THR A 36 10.33 -22.23 18.21
CA THR A 36 11.01 -20.99 18.63
C THR A 36 10.16 -19.79 18.22
N ASN A 37 9.93 -18.85 19.13
CA ASN A 37 9.16 -17.66 18.83
C ASN A 37 9.91 -16.79 17.80
N PRO A 38 9.35 -16.57 16.58
CA PRO A 38 10.02 -15.75 15.56
C PRO A 38 10.15 -14.27 15.93
N TYR A 39 9.41 -13.80 16.94
CA TYR A 39 9.38 -12.40 17.39
C TYR A 39 10.36 -12.10 18.54
N ASP A 40 11.00 -13.11 19.13
CA ASP A 40 11.98 -12.90 20.22
C ASP A 40 13.27 -12.23 19.72
N GLY A 41 13.51 -12.24 18.41
CA GLY A 41 14.64 -11.57 17.75
C GLY A 41 14.19 -10.51 16.74
N ASP A 42 15.15 -9.81 16.14
CA ASP A 42 14.91 -8.72 15.19
C ASP A 42 14.79 -9.20 13.73
N LEU A 43 14.29 -10.43 13.55
CA LEU A 43 14.28 -11.10 12.26
C LEU A 43 12.93 -10.95 11.54
N TYR A 44 11.81 -11.16 12.27
CA TYR A 44 10.48 -11.26 11.68
C TYR A 44 9.52 -10.19 12.23
N HIS A 45 8.94 -9.40 11.32
CA HIS A 45 8.14 -8.20 11.67
C HIS A 45 6.75 -8.18 11.04
N GLN A 46 6.25 -9.33 10.57
CA GLN A 46 4.91 -9.44 9.99
C GLN A 46 3.92 -10.06 10.98
N ASN A 47 2.62 -9.95 10.71
CA ASN A 47 1.62 -10.44 11.66
C ASN A 47 1.64 -11.99 11.79
N PRO A 48 1.07 -12.54 12.89
CA PRO A 48 1.03 -13.99 13.10
C PRO A 48 0.22 -14.75 12.05
N PHE A 49 -0.78 -14.13 11.42
CA PHE A 49 -1.59 -14.77 10.38
C PHE A 49 -0.79 -15.05 9.11
N ILE A 50 0.02 -14.09 8.68
CA ILE A 50 0.91 -14.23 7.53
C ILE A 50 1.98 -15.27 7.87
N LEU A 51 2.50 -15.27 9.10
CA LEU A 51 3.47 -16.27 9.57
C LEU A 51 2.92 -17.69 9.40
N VAL A 52 1.75 -17.98 9.98
CA VAL A 52 1.13 -19.30 9.92
C VAL A 52 0.73 -19.67 8.49
N SER A 53 0.21 -18.71 7.71
CA SER A 53 -0.18 -18.94 6.32
C SER A 53 1.01 -19.32 5.46
N LEU A 54 2.15 -18.62 5.62
CA LEU A 54 3.38 -18.91 4.89
C LEU A 54 4.02 -20.22 5.36
N TRP A 55 4.05 -20.47 6.66
CA TRP A 55 4.50 -21.74 7.21
C TRP A 55 3.70 -22.92 6.63
N TYR A 56 2.36 -22.83 6.63
CA TYR A 56 1.50 -23.86 6.07
C TYR A 56 1.73 -24.05 4.57
N LEU A 57 1.83 -22.94 3.82
CA LEU A 57 2.12 -22.95 2.39
C LEU A 57 3.45 -23.64 2.09
N MET A 58 4.50 -23.33 2.87
CA MET A 58 5.82 -23.93 2.72
C MET A 58 5.82 -25.42 3.06
N GLN A 59 5.12 -25.84 4.12
CA GLN A 59 5.08 -27.26 4.50
C GLN A 59 4.25 -28.12 3.55
N LYS A 60 3.10 -27.60 3.08
CA LYS A 60 2.13 -28.40 2.30
C LYS A 60 2.25 -28.21 0.79
N ALA A 61 2.77 -27.08 0.34
CA ALA A 61 2.72 -26.69 -1.07
C ALA A 61 3.97 -25.89 -1.52
N ALA A 62 5.16 -26.25 -1.02
CA ALA A 62 6.44 -25.61 -1.40
C ALA A 62 6.62 -25.47 -2.92
N ALA A 63 6.27 -26.50 -3.69
CA ALA A 63 6.38 -26.51 -5.15
C ALA A 63 5.47 -25.47 -5.83
N TYR A 64 4.38 -25.08 -5.19
CA TYR A 64 3.35 -24.19 -5.74
C TYR A 64 3.46 -22.75 -5.22
N VAL A 65 4.42 -22.44 -4.33
CA VAL A 65 4.59 -21.09 -3.77
C VAL A 65 4.60 -20.05 -4.89
N GLY A 66 5.43 -20.23 -5.93
CA GLY A 66 5.49 -19.29 -7.05
C GLY A 66 4.15 -19.09 -7.78
N MET A 67 3.32 -20.14 -7.88
CA MET A 67 1.98 -20.02 -8.49
C MET A 67 1.02 -19.24 -7.60
N VAL A 68 1.11 -19.40 -6.28
CA VAL A 68 0.28 -18.64 -5.32
C VAL A 68 0.55 -17.14 -5.45
N PHE A 69 1.81 -16.72 -5.53
CA PHE A 69 2.14 -15.30 -5.73
C PHE A 69 1.59 -14.75 -7.07
N ILE A 70 1.67 -15.53 -8.15
CA ILE A 70 1.10 -15.13 -9.45
C ILE A 70 -0.43 -15.03 -9.36
N GLN A 71 -1.09 -15.98 -8.69
CA GLN A 71 -2.54 -15.96 -8.49
C GLN A 71 -2.98 -14.76 -7.66
N LEU A 72 -2.22 -14.39 -6.63
CA LEU A 72 -2.49 -13.19 -5.83
C LEU A 72 -2.33 -11.90 -6.65
N GLU A 73 -1.33 -11.79 -7.52
CA GLU A 73 -1.18 -10.63 -8.42
C GLU A 73 -2.34 -10.54 -9.44
N ILE A 74 -2.70 -11.66 -10.08
CA ILE A 74 -3.85 -11.70 -11.00
C ILE A 74 -5.14 -11.38 -10.24
N GLY A 75 -5.30 -11.91 -9.04
CA GLY A 75 -6.40 -11.60 -8.14
C GLY A 75 -6.45 -10.12 -7.79
N THR A 76 -5.30 -9.50 -7.51
CA THR A 76 -5.19 -8.07 -7.20
C THR A 76 -5.65 -7.22 -8.38
N ALA A 77 -5.19 -7.55 -9.60
CA ALA A 77 -5.64 -6.88 -10.82
C ALA A 77 -7.15 -6.99 -11.04
N PHE A 78 -7.73 -8.17 -10.78
CA PHE A 78 -9.18 -8.39 -10.88
C PHE A 78 -9.96 -7.57 -9.84
N MET A 79 -9.50 -7.56 -8.59
CA MET A 79 -10.12 -6.78 -7.51
C MET A 79 -10.01 -5.27 -7.78
N LEU A 80 -8.87 -4.79 -8.28
CA LEU A 80 -8.69 -3.40 -8.69
C LEU A 80 -9.60 -3.02 -9.85
N LYS A 81 -9.71 -3.87 -10.88
CA LYS A 81 -10.68 -3.67 -11.97
C LYS A 81 -12.11 -3.63 -11.45
N ALA A 82 -12.48 -4.52 -10.52
CA ALA A 82 -13.81 -4.53 -9.92
C ALA A 82 -14.07 -3.24 -9.13
N ALA A 83 -13.13 -2.83 -8.27
CA ALA A 83 -13.20 -1.58 -7.51
C ALA A 83 -13.32 -0.36 -8.44
N ALA A 84 -12.48 -0.27 -9.46
CA ALA A 84 -12.53 0.77 -10.49
C ALA A 84 -13.88 0.82 -11.22
N THR A 85 -14.49 -0.34 -11.49
CA THR A 85 -15.83 -0.40 -12.09
C THR A 85 -16.89 0.23 -11.19
N VAL A 86 -16.82 -0.02 -9.88
CA VAL A 86 -17.74 0.61 -8.92
C VAL A 86 -17.47 2.11 -8.82
N PHE A 87 -16.20 2.52 -8.71
CA PHE A 87 -15.81 3.94 -8.63
C PHE A 87 -16.29 4.74 -9.84
N ILE A 88 -16.01 4.27 -11.06
CA ILE A 88 -16.40 4.97 -12.29
C ILE A 88 -17.92 5.03 -12.47
N ARG A 89 -18.65 3.97 -12.10
CA ARG A 89 -20.12 4.00 -12.13
C ARG A 89 -20.69 5.05 -11.18
N GLU A 90 -20.16 5.15 -9.96
CA GLU A 90 -20.62 6.15 -9.01
C GLU A 90 -20.29 7.58 -9.49
N LEU A 91 -19.08 7.81 -10.01
CA LEU A 91 -18.68 9.09 -10.59
C LEU A 91 -19.58 9.47 -11.78
N TYR A 92 -19.86 8.52 -12.67
CA TYR A 92 -20.76 8.71 -13.81
C TYR A 92 -22.19 9.04 -13.39
N GLU A 93 -22.74 8.35 -12.38
CA GLU A 93 -24.07 8.67 -11.86
C GLU A 93 -24.14 10.04 -11.19
N LYS A 94 -23.13 10.40 -10.39
CA LYS A 94 -23.01 11.74 -9.79
C LYS A 94 -22.93 12.83 -10.85
N GLN A 95 -22.14 12.61 -11.90
CA GLN A 95 -22.05 13.50 -13.05
C GLN A 95 -23.40 13.63 -13.76
N ARG A 96 -24.09 12.52 -14.04
CA ARG A 96 -25.41 12.51 -14.69
C ARG A 96 -26.46 13.29 -13.89
N ARG A 97 -26.46 13.18 -12.56
CA ARG A 97 -27.38 13.94 -11.69
C ARG A 97 -27.09 15.45 -11.67
N ARG A 98 -25.85 15.85 -11.97
CA ARG A 98 -25.41 17.26 -11.98
C ARG A 98 -25.25 17.83 -13.40
N ARG A 99 -25.74 17.12 -14.42
CA ARG A 99 -25.50 17.46 -15.82
C ARG A 99 -25.91 18.89 -16.18
N ASP A 100 -27.03 19.35 -15.62
CA ASP A 100 -27.59 20.68 -15.90
C ASP A 100 -26.78 21.82 -15.26
N SER A 101 -25.87 21.51 -14.34
CA SER A 101 -24.99 22.50 -13.69
C SER A 101 -23.67 22.73 -14.42
N PHE A 102 -23.36 21.92 -15.45
CA PHE A 102 -22.11 22.04 -16.18
C PHE A 102 -22.17 23.13 -17.24
N ALA A 103 -21.04 23.82 -17.45
CA ALA A 103 -20.90 24.78 -18.53
C ALA A 103 -20.99 24.09 -19.89
N LYS A 104 -21.48 24.82 -20.90
CA LYS A 104 -21.43 24.41 -22.30
C LYS A 104 -19.96 24.16 -22.71
N ASP A 105 -19.74 23.22 -23.63
CA ASP A 105 -18.42 22.81 -24.14
C ASP A 105 -17.51 22.04 -23.16
N THR A 106 -18.07 21.47 -22.09
CA THR A 106 -17.32 20.59 -21.16
C THR A 106 -17.44 19.10 -21.48
N GLU A 107 -18.07 18.74 -22.60
CA GLU A 107 -18.41 17.35 -22.95
C GLU A 107 -17.17 16.44 -23.08
N GLU A 108 -16.05 16.96 -23.61
CA GLU A 108 -14.78 16.21 -23.72
C GLU A 108 -14.13 15.87 -22.36
N LEU A 109 -14.53 16.56 -21.29
CA LEU A 109 -14.01 16.34 -19.93
C LEU A 109 -14.90 15.39 -19.13
N GLN A 110 -16.10 15.11 -19.64
CA GLN A 110 -17.09 14.29 -18.97
C GLN A 110 -16.79 12.80 -19.18
N ILE A 111 -17.16 11.99 -18.19
CA ILE A 111 -17.06 10.53 -18.30
C ILE A 111 -18.08 10.06 -19.33
N GLU A 112 -17.61 9.34 -20.36
CA GLU A 112 -18.44 8.77 -21.41
C GLU A 112 -18.97 7.38 -21.05
N THR A 113 -19.97 6.90 -21.78
CA THR A 113 -20.50 5.53 -21.59
C THR A 113 -19.47 4.44 -21.89
N GLY A 114 -18.57 4.69 -22.86
CA GLY A 114 -17.44 3.78 -23.15
C GLY A 114 -16.42 3.69 -22.01
N ASP A 115 -16.24 4.77 -21.25
CA ASP A 115 -15.30 4.83 -20.13
C ASP A 115 -15.71 3.92 -18.96
N LEU A 116 -17.01 3.61 -18.82
CA LEU A 116 -17.54 2.66 -17.82
C LEU A 116 -16.93 1.26 -17.95
N GLY A 117 -16.52 0.85 -19.16
CA GLY A 117 -15.84 -0.42 -19.42
C GLY A 117 -14.34 -0.27 -19.62
N ASN A 118 -13.91 0.77 -20.35
CA ASN A 118 -12.52 0.95 -20.74
C ASN A 118 -11.62 1.33 -19.55
N LEU A 119 -12.03 2.28 -18.70
CA LEU A 119 -11.19 2.75 -17.60
C LEU A 119 -10.88 1.64 -16.58
N PRO A 120 -11.85 0.86 -16.10
CA PRO A 120 -11.54 -0.27 -15.20
C PRO A 120 -10.65 -1.32 -15.84
N TYR A 121 -10.79 -1.55 -17.15
CA TYR A 121 -9.92 -2.44 -17.90
C TYR A 121 -8.48 -1.90 -17.95
N TYR A 122 -8.31 -0.60 -18.21
CA TYR A 122 -7.00 0.05 -18.17
C TYR A 122 -6.36 0.01 -16.79
N VAL A 123 -7.13 0.16 -15.71
CA VAL A 123 -6.62 0.00 -14.33
C VAL A 123 -6.04 -1.41 -14.12
N GLY A 124 -6.78 -2.44 -14.51
CA GLY A 124 -6.32 -3.83 -14.41
C GLY A 124 -5.06 -4.11 -15.24
N LEU A 125 -5.01 -3.61 -16.48
CA LEU A 125 -3.84 -3.72 -17.34
C LEU A 125 -2.64 -2.92 -16.77
N ALA A 126 -2.88 -1.71 -16.29
CA ALA A 126 -1.84 -0.85 -15.72
C ALA A 126 -1.19 -1.50 -14.49
N TYR A 127 -1.94 -2.29 -13.72
CA TYR A 127 -1.37 -3.08 -12.63
C TYR A 127 -0.57 -4.30 -13.14
N LEU A 128 -1.15 -5.12 -14.01
CA LEU A 128 -0.52 -6.36 -14.51
C LEU A 128 0.77 -6.12 -15.29
N PHE A 129 0.82 -5.05 -16.08
CA PHE A 129 1.98 -4.67 -16.86
C PHE A 129 2.90 -3.69 -16.12
N ASN A 130 2.63 -3.42 -14.83
CA ASN A 130 3.49 -2.57 -14.04
C ASN A 130 4.80 -3.31 -13.72
N PRO A 131 5.97 -2.80 -14.14
CA PRO A 131 7.25 -3.44 -13.83
C PRO A 131 7.46 -3.60 -12.31
N TYR A 132 6.94 -2.69 -11.50
CA TYR A 132 7.09 -2.78 -10.05
C TYR A 132 6.27 -3.91 -9.42
N SER A 133 5.04 -4.17 -9.89
CA SER A 133 4.25 -5.34 -9.44
C SER A 133 4.93 -6.64 -9.88
N ILE A 134 5.44 -6.69 -11.10
CA ILE A 134 6.16 -7.87 -11.62
C ILE A 134 7.42 -8.16 -10.79
N LEU A 135 8.23 -7.13 -10.50
CA LEU A 135 9.43 -7.26 -9.65
C LEU A 135 9.08 -7.78 -8.26
N ASN A 136 8.01 -7.26 -7.67
CA ASN A 136 7.50 -7.66 -6.35
C ASN A 136 7.05 -9.12 -6.33
N CYS A 137 6.33 -9.54 -7.39
CA CYS A 137 5.94 -10.93 -7.60
C CYS A 137 7.16 -11.84 -7.71
N VAL A 138 8.10 -11.54 -8.62
CA VAL A 138 9.34 -12.33 -8.83
C VAL A 138 10.19 -12.40 -7.56
N GLY A 139 10.19 -11.31 -6.78
CA GLY A 139 10.81 -11.18 -5.47
C GLY A 139 10.11 -11.97 -4.35
N GLN A 140 8.95 -12.58 -4.61
CA GLN A 140 8.14 -13.29 -3.62
C GLN A 140 7.91 -12.47 -2.34
N THR A 141 7.75 -11.16 -2.46
CA THR A 141 7.58 -10.31 -1.30
C THR A 141 6.17 -10.45 -0.73
N THR A 142 6.04 -10.40 0.59
CA THR A 142 4.71 -10.49 1.21
C THR A 142 3.83 -9.27 0.91
N THR A 143 4.41 -8.19 0.37
CA THR A 143 3.66 -7.06 -0.20
C THR A 143 2.64 -7.52 -1.26
N VAL A 144 2.89 -8.59 -2.00
CA VAL A 144 1.90 -9.15 -2.96
C VAL A 144 0.58 -9.49 -2.26
N ALA A 145 0.66 -10.12 -1.08
CA ALA A 145 -0.52 -10.42 -0.27
C ALA A 145 -1.13 -9.15 0.34
N SER A 146 -0.31 -8.18 0.76
CA SER A 146 -0.79 -6.88 1.26
C SER A 146 -1.56 -6.10 0.19
N ASN A 147 -1.06 -6.07 -1.05
CA ASN A 147 -1.71 -5.42 -2.19
C ASN A 147 -3.03 -6.11 -2.55
N PHE A 148 -3.07 -7.45 -2.51
CA PHE A 148 -4.31 -8.20 -2.71
C PHE A 148 -5.37 -7.84 -1.66
N LEU A 149 -5.00 -7.84 -0.37
CA LEU A 149 -5.91 -7.47 0.73
C LEU A 149 -6.36 -6.01 0.61
N LEU A 150 -5.46 -5.11 0.22
CA LEU A 150 -5.80 -3.71 -0.02
C LEU A 150 -6.77 -3.56 -1.20
N ALA A 151 -6.59 -4.29 -2.30
CA ALA A 151 -7.48 -4.25 -3.45
C ALA A 151 -8.87 -4.82 -3.10
N LEU A 152 -8.89 -5.89 -2.30
CA LEU A 152 -10.12 -6.45 -1.74
C LEU A 152 -10.84 -5.44 -0.84
N PHE A 153 -10.09 -4.71 0.00
CA PHE A 153 -10.64 -3.63 0.81
C PHE A 153 -11.21 -2.50 -0.05
N LEU A 154 -10.51 -2.07 -1.10
CA LEU A 154 -10.99 -1.05 -2.04
C LEU A 154 -12.27 -1.47 -2.76
N MET A 155 -12.39 -2.75 -3.15
CA MET A 155 -13.61 -3.28 -3.74
C MET A 155 -14.78 -3.28 -2.75
N ASN A 156 -14.52 -3.65 -1.49
CA ASN A 156 -15.54 -3.72 -0.44
C ASN A 156 -15.73 -2.40 0.30
N ILE A 157 -15.08 -1.31 -0.13
CA ILE A 157 -15.18 -0.03 0.53
C ILE A 157 -16.62 0.47 0.49
N TYR A 158 -17.40 0.20 -0.57
CA TYR A 158 -18.80 0.61 -0.61
C TYR A 158 -19.71 -0.20 0.29
N PRO A 159 -19.66 -1.55 0.37
CA PRO A 159 -20.36 -2.29 1.42
C PRO A 159 -19.96 -1.85 2.84
N CYS A 160 -18.67 -1.67 3.11
CA CYS A 160 -18.18 -1.23 4.41
C CYS A 160 -18.57 0.22 4.73
N VAL A 161 -18.51 1.10 3.72
CA VAL A 161 -19.00 2.47 3.82
C VAL A 161 -20.51 2.44 3.92
N LEU A 162 -21.26 1.58 3.22
CA LEU A 162 -22.72 1.40 3.27
C LEU A 162 -23.21 0.95 4.65
N ILE A 163 -22.37 0.33 5.49
CA ILE A 163 -22.68 0.18 6.93
C ILE A 163 -22.91 1.57 7.56
N VAL A 164 -22.16 2.59 7.12
CA VAL A 164 -22.28 3.98 7.58
C VAL A 164 -23.59 4.63 7.09
N PRO A 165 -23.95 4.78 5.79
CA PRO A 165 -25.28 5.17 5.34
C PRO A 165 -26.43 4.28 5.78
N ALA A 166 -26.28 2.96 5.93
CA ALA A 166 -27.36 2.11 6.44
C ALA A 166 -27.62 2.39 7.93
N ALA A 167 -26.57 2.55 8.74
CA ALA A 167 -26.68 3.03 10.11
C ALA A 167 -27.18 4.49 10.16
N LEU A 168 -26.78 5.35 9.21
CA LEU A 168 -27.24 6.73 9.10
C LEU A 168 -28.67 6.87 8.59
N PHE A 169 -29.18 5.97 7.75
CA PHE A 169 -30.56 5.95 7.24
C PHE A 169 -31.51 5.47 8.33
N ILE A 170 -31.10 4.45 9.10
CA ILE A 170 -31.75 4.06 10.36
C ILE A 170 -31.69 5.24 11.36
N ALA A 171 -30.58 6.00 11.39
CA ALA A 171 -30.41 7.17 12.24
C ALA A 171 -31.14 8.44 11.75
N GLU A 172 -31.37 8.63 10.46
CA GLU A 172 -32.03 9.83 9.88
C GLU A 172 -33.51 9.90 10.24
N SER A 173 -34.08 8.77 10.68
CA SER A 173 -35.36 8.75 11.37
C SER A 173 -35.34 9.51 12.71
N THR A 174 -34.17 9.88 13.27
CA THR A 174 -34.05 10.66 14.52
C THR A 174 -32.67 11.34 14.71
N PRO A 175 -32.56 12.68 14.81
CA PRO A 175 -31.28 13.42 14.82
C PRO A 175 -30.32 13.09 15.99
N ARG A 176 -30.80 12.43 17.06
CA ARG A 176 -29.99 11.93 18.19
C ARG A 176 -29.05 10.77 17.80
N ASN A 177 -29.26 10.14 16.64
CA ASN A 177 -28.60 8.88 16.24
C ASN A 177 -27.33 9.05 15.36
N LYS A 178 -26.97 10.27 14.92
CA LYS A 178 -25.75 10.48 14.11
C LYS A 178 -24.46 10.19 14.90
N TRP A 179 -24.36 10.72 16.11
CA TRP A 179 -23.24 10.44 17.02
C TRP A 179 -23.19 8.98 17.44
N LEU A 180 -24.36 8.33 17.56
CA LEU A 180 -24.44 6.90 17.81
C LEU A 180 -23.92 6.09 16.61
N SER A 181 -24.25 6.48 15.37
CA SER A 181 -23.75 5.83 14.14
C SER A 181 -22.24 6.00 13.94
N ILE A 182 -21.69 7.16 14.31
CA ILE A 182 -20.24 7.38 14.33
C ILE A 182 -19.61 6.53 15.44
N GLY A 183 -20.24 6.49 16.62
CA GLY A 183 -19.81 5.64 17.72
C GLY A 183 -19.82 4.13 17.39
N THR A 184 -20.84 3.64 16.69
CA THR A 184 -20.93 2.22 16.29
C THR A 184 -19.94 1.86 15.19
N THR A 185 -19.64 2.77 14.27
CA THR A 185 -18.64 2.55 13.20
C THR A 185 -17.22 2.58 13.76
N CYS A 186 -16.89 3.55 14.63
CA CYS A 186 -15.65 3.54 15.38
C CYS A 186 -15.55 2.30 16.30
N GLY A 187 -16.64 1.92 16.97
CA GLY A 187 -16.69 0.77 17.87
C GLY A 187 -16.51 -0.57 17.14
N THR A 188 -17.11 -0.74 15.95
CA THR A 188 -16.93 -1.94 15.12
C THR A 188 -15.52 -2.02 14.55
N PHE A 189 -14.92 -0.89 14.12
CA PHE A 189 -13.52 -0.85 13.69
C PHE A 189 -12.56 -1.19 14.84
N LEU A 190 -12.72 -0.56 16.01
CA LEU A 190 -11.92 -0.85 17.19
C LEU A 190 -12.12 -2.30 17.64
N GLY A 191 -13.36 -2.81 17.63
CA GLY A 191 -13.67 -4.20 17.95
C GLY A 191 -12.99 -5.18 17.01
N ALA A 192 -13.03 -4.93 15.69
CA ALA A 192 -12.34 -5.75 14.70
C ALA A 192 -10.81 -5.69 14.86
N PHE A 193 -10.25 -4.51 15.13
CA PHE A 193 -8.82 -4.35 15.38
C PHE A 193 -8.37 -5.09 16.64
N LEU A 194 -9.12 -4.96 17.75
CA LEU A 194 -8.83 -5.69 19.00
C LEU A 194 -9.00 -7.20 18.81
N TRP A 195 -10.04 -7.64 18.12
CA TRP A 195 -10.27 -9.05 17.82
C TRP A 195 -9.13 -9.63 16.97
N PHE A 196 -8.67 -8.90 15.96
CA PHE A 196 -7.57 -9.33 15.10
C PHE A 196 -6.26 -9.53 15.90
N ASN A 197 -5.94 -8.59 16.80
CA ASN A 197 -4.76 -8.72 17.66
C ASN A 197 -4.94 -9.82 18.72
N TYR A 198 -6.14 -9.99 19.28
CA TYR A 198 -6.43 -11.08 20.21
C TYR A 198 -6.32 -12.45 19.53
N ALA A 199 -6.79 -12.59 18.30
CA ALA A 199 -6.61 -13.81 17.52
C ALA A 199 -5.12 -14.06 17.19
N GLY A 200 -4.31 -13.01 16.99
CA GLY A 200 -2.85 -13.11 16.95
C GLY A 200 -2.23 -13.62 18.25
N PHE A 201 -2.73 -13.18 19.40
CA PHE A 201 -2.35 -13.69 20.71
C PHE A 201 -2.70 -15.18 20.88
N ILE A 202 -3.85 -15.63 20.39
CA ILE A 202 -4.22 -17.07 20.41
C ILE A 202 -3.21 -17.91 19.59
N ILE A 203 -2.71 -17.37 18.47
CA ILE A 203 -1.76 -18.09 17.61
C ILE A 203 -0.38 -18.21 18.25
N MET A 204 0.14 -17.11 18.83
CA MET A 204 1.51 -17.06 19.36
C MET A 204 1.61 -17.42 20.84
N GLY A 205 0.54 -17.22 21.61
CA GLY A 205 0.52 -17.37 23.07
C GLY A 205 1.17 -16.20 23.84
N ASP A 206 1.63 -15.16 23.14
CA ASP A 206 2.30 -14.00 23.74
C ASP A 206 1.99 -12.70 22.95
N TRP A 207 2.20 -11.54 23.58
CA TRP A 207 2.00 -10.20 23.01
C TRP A 207 3.28 -9.59 22.40
N SER A 208 4.44 -10.27 22.49
CA SER A 208 5.71 -9.83 21.87
C SER A 208 5.57 -9.44 20.40
N PHE A 209 4.69 -10.11 19.64
CA PHE A 209 4.45 -9.79 18.24
C PHE A 209 3.95 -8.34 18.04
N LEU A 210 3.26 -7.72 19.00
CA LEU A 210 2.78 -6.34 18.84
C LEU A 210 3.94 -5.34 18.74
N ASP A 211 4.95 -5.51 19.60
CA ASP A 211 6.14 -4.68 19.58
C ASP A 211 7.00 -4.99 18.35
N ALA A 212 7.17 -6.28 18.02
CA ALA A 212 7.93 -6.71 16.85
C ALA A 212 7.30 -6.33 15.50
N THR A 213 5.98 -6.07 15.45
CA THR A 213 5.26 -5.67 14.23
C THR A 213 4.97 -4.17 14.20
N TYR A 214 4.07 -3.67 15.06
CA TYR A 214 3.69 -2.26 15.09
C TYR A 214 4.78 -1.40 15.73
N GLY A 215 5.37 -1.87 16.83
CA GLY A 215 6.48 -1.17 17.49
C GLY A 215 7.70 -1.00 16.57
N PHE A 216 8.00 -2.00 15.74
CA PHE A 216 9.07 -1.95 14.75
C PHE A 216 8.84 -0.87 13.68
N ILE A 217 7.61 -0.74 13.18
CA ILE A 217 7.22 0.26 12.18
C ILE A 217 7.23 1.66 12.81
N LEU A 218 6.59 1.82 13.96
CA LEU A 218 6.45 3.11 14.63
C LEU A 218 7.83 3.66 15.07
N ASN A 219 8.68 2.81 15.64
CA ASN A 219 10.00 3.22 16.14
C ASN A 219 11.09 3.25 15.06
N CYS A 220 10.79 2.86 13.81
CA CYS A 220 11.76 2.78 12.71
C CYS A 220 13.11 2.18 13.19
N ARG A 221 13.06 0.95 13.71
CA ARG A 221 14.20 0.30 14.39
C ARG A 221 15.35 0.00 13.44
N ASP A 222 15.03 -0.44 12.23
CA ASP A 222 16.00 -0.74 11.19
C ASP A 222 16.19 0.49 10.29
N LEU A 223 17.44 0.87 10.06
CA LEU A 223 17.83 1.99 9.20
C LEU A 223 18.59 1.51 7.97
N GLN A 224 18.47 0.23 7.63
CA GLN A 224 19.01 -0.31 6.38
C GLN A 224 18.52 0.53 5.19
N PRO A 225 19.45 0.91 4.28
CA PRO A 225 19.10 1.70 3.13
C PRO A 225 17.99 1.05 2.30
N ASN A 226 16.98 1.83 1.97
CA ASN A 226 15.83 1.41 1.17
C ASN A 226 15.41 2.56 0.25
N ILE A 227 14.25 2.48 -0.39
CA ILE A 227 13.76 3.54 -1.31
C ILE A 227 12.94 4.63 -0.60
N GLY A 228 12.79 4.53 0.72
CA GLY A 228 11.95 5.42 1.52
C GLY A 228 12.69 6.63 2.05
N LEU A 229 11.92 7.56 2.61
CA LEU A 229 12.48 8.77 3.19
C LEU A 229 13.15 8.54 4.56
N PHE A 230 12.64 7.57 5.33
CA PHE A 230 12.99 7.42 6.74
C PHE A 230 14.45 7.00 6.97
N TRP A 231 14.94 5.99 6.26
CA TRP A 231 16.28 5.45 6.53
C TRP A 231 17.37 6.54 6.44
N TYR A 232 17.30 7.40 5.42
CA TYR A 232 18.32 8.40 5.16
C TYR A 232 18.25 9.52 6.22
N PHE A 233 17.05 10.07 6.45
CA PHE A 233 16.85 11.14 7.43
C PHE A 233 17.24 10.71 8.85
N PHE A 234 16.85 9.50 9.26
CA PHE A 234 17.14 9.00 10.61
C PHE A 234 18.58 8.49 10.77
N THR A 235 19.28 8.17 9.68
CA THR A 235 20.72 7.85 9.72
C THR A 235 21.58 9.09 9.93
N GLU A 236 21.20 10.24 9.35
CA GLU A 236 21.94 11.50 9.50
C GLU A 236 21.64 12.24 10.81
N MET A 237 20.61 11.81 11.55
CA MET A 237 20.12 12.51 12.72
C MET A 237 20.86 12.10 14.00
N PHE A 238 21.18 13.07 14.86
CA PHE A 238 21.70 12.82 16.19
C PHE A 238 20.67 12.09 17.08
N ASP A 239 21.14 11.10 17.84
CA ASP A 239 20.31 10.30 18.75
C ASP A 239 19.46 11.13 19.71
N HIS A 240 20.01 12.25 20.19
CA HIS A 240 19.30 13.15 21.11
C HIS A 240 17.97 13.67 20.54
N PHE A 241 17.89 13.91 19.23
CA PHE A 241 16.70 14.44 18.58
C PHE A 241 15.82 13.35 17.96
N ARG A 242 16.27 12.08 17.96
CA ARG A 242 15.59 10.98 17.27
C ARG A 242 14.13 10.85 17.65
N THR A 243 13.83 10.84 18.95
CA THR A 243 12.46 10.67 19.46
C THR A 243 11.53 11.81 19.04
N LEU A 244 12.01 13.06 19.05
CA LEU A 244 11.23 14.24 18.65
C LEU A 244 10.82 14.16 17.17
N PHE A 245 11.79 13.88 16.30
CA PHE A 245 11.52 13.77 14.87
C PHE A 245 10.71 12.53 14.56
N LEU A 246 10.90 11.43 15.26
CA LEU A 246 10.07 10.24 15.10
C LEU A 246 8.60 10.57 15.30
N TYR A 247 8.24 11.23 16.40
CA TYR A 247 6.85 11.64 16.62
C TYR A 247 6.37 12.64 15.57
N THR A 248 7.22 13.59 15.16
CA THR A 248 6.87 14.58 14.14
C THR A 248 6.59 13.93 12.78
N PHE A 249 7.42 12.99 12.35
CA PHE A 249 7.24 12.25 11.10
C PHE A 249 5.98 11.38 11.13
N GLN A 250 5.73 10.68 12.24
CA GLN A 250 4.52 9.86 12.36
C GLN A 250 3.25 10.72 12.39
N VAL A 251 3.25 11.84 13.11
CA VAL A 251 2.14 12.81 13.13
C VAL A 251 1.93 13.44 11.75
N ASN A 252 3.02 13.76 11.04
CA ASN A 252 2.95 14.31 9.69
C ASN A 252 2.32 13.31 8.71
N ALA A 253 2.82 12.06 8.71
CA ALA A 253 2.35 10.99 7.84
C ALA A 253 0.86 10.65 8.09
N THR A 254 0.42 10.64 9.36
CA THR A 254 -0.90 10.13 9.73
C THR A 254 -1.96 11.20 9.94
N LEU A 255 -1.62 12.38 10.48
CA LEU A 255 -2.60 13.39 10.89
C LEU A 255 -2.55 14.63 9.98
N LEU A 256 -1.37 15.18 9.70
CA LEU A 256 -1.26 16.47 9.02
C LEU A 256 -1.72 16.43 7.56
N TYR A 257 -1.54 15.32 6.85
CA TYR A 257 -2.10 15.17 5.50
C TYR A 257 -3.53 14.65 5.51
N LEU A 258 -3.85 13.70 6.39
CA LEU A 258 -5.15 13.05 6.43
C LEU A 258 -6.29 14.03 6.70
N PHE A 259 -6.18 14.87 7.75
CA PHE A 259 -7.29 15.74 8.13
C PHE A 259 -7.58 16.83 7.08
N PRO A 260 -6.61 17.67 6.65
CA PRO A 260 -6.88 18.74 5.70
C PRO A 260 -7.36 18.22 4.34
N LEU A 261 -6.77 17.11 3.85
CA LEU A 261 -7.23 16.49 2.61
C LEU A 261 -8.65 15.95 2.74
N THR A 262 -8.98 15.30 3.86
CA THR A 262 -10.33 14.79 4.10
C THR A 262 -11.35 15.93 4.14
N PHE A 263 -11.05 17.03 4.83
CA PHE A 263 -11.94 18.20 4.84
C PHE A 263 -12.07 18.87 3.47
N LYS A 264 -10.99 18.96 2.69
CA LYS A 264 -10.99 19.60 1.38
C LYS A 264 -11.70 18.76 0.31
N LEU A 265 -11.47 17.45 0.31
CA LEU A 265 -11.93 16.51 -0.72
C LEU A 265 -13.07 15.59 -0.26
N HIS A 266 -13.76 15.91 0.85
CA HIS A 266 -14.88 15.11 1.36
C HIS A 266 -15.99 14.82 0.33
N LYS A 267 -16.15 15.68 -0.69
CA LYS A 267 -17.13 15.51 -1.77
C LYS A 267 -16.68 14.51 -2.84
N GLU A 268 -15.37 14.26 -2.93
CA GLU A 268 -14.72 13.42 -3.93
C GLU A 268 -13.92 12.29 -3.25
N PRO A 269 -14.59 11.31 -2.60
CA PRO A 269 -13.95 10.31 -1.76
C PRO A 269 -12.97 9.40 -2.51
N VAL A 270 -13.24 9.10 -3.80
CA VAL A 270 -12.35 8.28 -4.64
C VAL A 270 -11.01 8.99 -4.91
N MET A 271 -11.06 10.32 -5.10
CA MET A 271 -9.87 11.15 -5.31
C MET A 271 -9.05 11.24 -4.03
N LEU A 272 -9.73 11.52 -2.92
CA LEU A 272 -9.12 11.56 -1.59
C LEU A 272 -8.38 10.25 -1.30
N MET A 273 -9.04 9.11 -1.48
CA MET A 273 -8.45 7.79 -1.25
C MET A 273 -7.22 7.54 -2.13
N THR A 274 -7.28 7.87 -3.43
CA THR A 274 -6.12 7.68 -4.33
C THR A 274 -4.92 8.52 -3.88
N ILE A 275 -5.15 9.76 -3.45
CA ILE A 275 -4.11 10.65 -2.92
C ILE A 275 -3.56 10.13 -1.59
N LEU A 276 -4.42 9.67 -0.67
CA LEU A 276 -4.00 9.11 0.60
C LEU A 276 -3.20 7.82 0.44
N LEU A 277 -3.54 6.97 -0.54
CA LEU A 277 -2.74 5.81 -0.90
C LEU A 277 -1.34 6.24 -1.37
N ALA A 278 -1.26 7.20 -2.30
CA ALA A 278 0.03 7.70 -2.78
C ALA A 278 0.88 8.30 -1.65
N LEU A 279 0.30 9.16 -0.81
CA LEU A 279 1.00 9.76 0.33
C LEU A 279 1.38 8.73 1.39
N GLY A 280 0.55 7.72 1.61
CA GLY A 280 0.82 6.63 2.54
C GLY A 280 2.06 5.83 2.12
N VAL A 281 2.30 5.64 0.83
CA VAL A 281 3.52 4.99 0.31
C VAL A 281 4.74 5.88 0.51
N VAL A 282 4.64 7.17 0.19
CA VAL A 282 5.75 8.15 0.33
C VAL A 282 6.25 8.25 1.77
N PHE A 283 5.32 8.30 2.75
CA PHE A 283 5.65 8.44 4.16
C PHE A 283 5.70 7.10 4.92
N ARG A 284 5.76 5.97 4.21
CA ARG A 284 5.96 4.67 4.86
C ARG A 284 7.43 4.56 5.31
N PRO A 285 7.72 4.01 6.51
CA PRO A 285 9.11 3.83 6.97
C PRO A 285 9.94 2.86 6.12
N TYR A 286 9.30 1.81 5.59
CA TYR A 286 9.94 0.76 4.78
C TYR A 286 9.13 0.52 3.49
N PRO A 287 9.12 1.46 2.54
CA PRO A 287 8.41 1.30 1.28
C PRO A 287 9.18 0.36 0.35
N CYS A 288 8.44 -0.28 -0.55
CA CYS A 288 9.00 -1.06 -1.65
C CYS A 288 8.35 -0.64 -2.97
N VAL A 289 8.99 -0.96 -4.10
CA VAL A 289 8.44 -0.61 -5.43
C VAL A 289 7.04 -1.20 -5.65
N GLY A 290 6.75 -2.36 -5.04
CA GLY A 290 5.42 -2.98 -5.10
C GLY A 290 4.30 -2.13 -4.50
N ASP A 291 4.60 -1.27 -3.52
CA ASP A 291 3.63 -0.35 -2.95
C ASP A 291 3.26 0.77 -3.95
N VAL A 292 4.24 1.19 -4.76
CA VAL A 292 4.08 2.20 -5.81
C VAL A 292 3.16 1.71 -6.93
N ALA A 293 3.25 0.41 -7.25
CA ALA A 293 2.43 -0.20 -8.30
C ALA A 293 0.92 0.00 -8.09
N MET A 294 0.49 -0.03 -6.82
CA MET A 294 -0.90 0.05 -6.43
C MET A 294 -1.54 1.37 -6.85
N TYR A 295 -0.97 2.51 -6.41
CA TYR A 295 -1.58 3.81 -6.71
C TYR A 295 -1.36 4.23 -8.18
N LEU A 296 -0.24 3.82 -8.79
CA LEU A 296 -0.01 4.08 -10.22
C LEU A 296 -1.06 3.39 -11.10
N SER A 297 -1.53 2.20 -10.71
CA SER A 297 -2.59 1.50 -11.44
C SER A 297 -3.93 2.23 -11.44
N LEU A 298 -4.18 3.12 -10.47
CA LEU A 298 -5.41 3.89 -10.36
C LEU A 298 -5.40 5.18 -11.20
N LEU A 299 -4.24 5.59 -11.75
CA LEU A 299 -4.10 6.80 -12.56
C LEU A 299 -5.08 6.89 -13.75
N PRO A 300 -5.40 5.80 -14.49
CA PRO A 300 -6.35 5.86 -15.59
C PRO A 300 -7.75 6.37 -15.20
N LEU A 301 -8.16 6.23 -13.93
CA LEU A 301 -9.43 6.77 -13.43
C LEU A 301 -9.55 8.28 -13.59
N TRP A 302 -8.41 8.99 -13.65
CA TRP A 302 -8.35 10.45 -13.71
C TRP A 302 -8.19 10.98 -15.14
N LYS A 303 -8.65 10.24 -16.16
CA LYS A 303 -8.66 10.66 -17.57
C LYS A 303 -9.12 12.11 -17.76
N SER A 304 -10.23 12.49 -17.14
CA SER A 304 -10.78 13.87 -17.22
C SER A 304 -9.84 14.95 -16.71
N ILE A 305 -9.03 14.64 -15.68
CA ILE A 305 -8.08 15.59 -15.09
C ILE A 305 -6.75 15.57 -15.85
N SER A 306 -6.40 14.45 -16.49
CA SER A 306 -5.13 14.27 -17.17
C SER A 306 -4.83 15.32 -18.23
N LYS A 307 -5.87 15.83 -18.92
CA LYS A 307 -5.77 16.91 -19.91
C LYS A 307 -5.27 18.24 -19.31
N PHE A 308 -5.52 18.48 -18.03
CA PHE A 308 -5.09 19.69 -17.31
C PHE A 308 -3.74 19.54 -16.62
N MET A 309 -3.19 18.33 -16.56
CA MET A 309 -1.89 18.09 -15.95
C MET A 309 -0.77 18.50 -16.92
N GLY A 310 -0.31 19.76 -16.82
CA GLY A 310 0.68 20.34 -17.73
C GLY A 310 2.08 19.69 -17.71
N HIS A 311 2.41 18.93 -16.67
CA HIS A 311 3.76 18.36 -16.46
C HIS A 311 3.82 16.83 -16.61
N ASN A 312 2.81 16.19 -17.22
CA ASN A 312 2.75 14.73 -17.36
C ASN A 312 4.01 14.12 -18.00
N PHE A 313 4.52 14.75 -19.06
CA PHE A 313 5.73 14.30 -19.74
C PHE A 313 6.95 14.34 -18.81
N ILE A 314 7.12 15.44 -18.06
CA ILE A 314 8.25 15.62 -17.15
C ILE A 314 8.16 14.59 -16.02
N VAL A 315 6.99 14.43 -15.39
CA VAL A 315 6.81 13.46 -14.31
C VAL A 315 7.05 12.03 -14.79
N GLY A 316 6.51 11.66 -15.96
CA GLY A 316 6.73 10.33 -16.55
C GLY A 316 8.19 10.07 -16.92
N ALA A 317 8.87 11.05 -17.53
CA ALA A 317 10.28 10.96 -17.86
C ALA A 317 11.16 10.85 -16.61
N THR A 318 10.88 11.66 -15.57
CA THR A 318 11.59 11.59 -14.29
C THR A 318 11.40 10.22 -13.65
N MET A 319 10.18 9.69 -13.57
CA MET A 319 9.94 8.35 -13.03
C MET A 319 10.68 7.25 -13.81
N LEU A 320 10.73 7.35 -15.13
CA LEU A 320 11.46 6.38 -15.97
C LEU A 320 12.96 6.47 -15.74
N VAL A 321 13.51 7.68 -15.75
CA VAL A 321 14.95 7.93 -15.52
C VAL A 321 15.35 7.48 -14.12
N THR A 322 14.56 7.79 -13.09
CA THR A 322 14.86 7.40 -11.70
C THR A 322 14.80 5.90 -11.50
N SER A 323 13.86 5.21 -12.16
CA SER A 323 13.75 3.75 -12.11
C SER A 323 14.93 3.03 -12.74
N ILE A 324 15.48 3.58 -13.83
CA ILE A 324 16.62 2.98 -14.54
C ILE A 324 17.92 3.29 -13.81
N LEU A 325 18.10 4.54 -13.36
CA LEU A 325 19.33 4.99 -12.72
C LEU A 325 19.45 4.56 -11.26
N GLY A 326 18.34 4.40 -10.52
CA GLY A 326 18.35 3.99 -9.11
C GLY A 326 19.21 2.74 -8.86
N PRO A 327 19.00 1.64 -9.59
CA PRO A 327 19.81 0.44 -9.45
C PRO A 327 21.30 0.63 -9.76
N ALA A 328 21.62 1.51 -10.71
CA ALA A 328 23.00 1.83 -11.09
C ALA A 328 23.68 2.66 -10.01
N VAL A 329 23.01 3.68 -9.47
CA VAL A 329 23.52 4.52 -8.38
C VAL A 329 23.70 3.70 -7.10
N TRP A 330 22.77 2.78 -6.81
CA TRP A 330 22.95 1.80 -5.73
C TRP A 330 24.23 1.00 -5.89
N TYR A 331 24.49 0.50 -7.11
CA TYR A 331 25.69 -0.27 -7.37
C TYR A 331 26.97 0.56 -7.20
N LEU A 332 26.97 1.78 -7.73
CA LEU A 332 28.10 2.70 -7.62
C LEU A 332 28.40 3.07 -6.17
N TRP A 333 27.36 3.19 -5.35
CA TRP A 333 27.52 3.49 -3.92
C TRP A 333 27.99 2.28 -3.13
N ILE A 334 27.28 1.15 -3.19
CA ILE A 334 27.53 0.01 -2.29
C ILE A 334 28.68 -0.88 -2.73
N TYR A 335 28.84 -1.10 -4.04
CA TYR A 335 29.83 -2.07 -4.55
C TYR A 335 31.05 -1.38 -5.15
N ALA A 336 30.86 -0.30 -5.91
CA ALA A 336 31.97 0.41 -6.55
C ALA A 336 32.60 1.50 -5.65
N ASN A 337 31.95 1.89 -4.55
CA ASN A 337 32.36 2.98 -3.66
C ASN A 337 32.72 4.29 -4.40
N SER A 338 32.10 4.54 -5.55
CA SER A 338 32.39 5.68 -6.43
C SER A 338 31.28 6.75 -6.40
N ALA A 339 30.19 6.50 -5.68
CA ALA A 339 29.08 7.43 -5.47
C ALA A 339 28.70 7.52 -3.99
N ASN A 340 28.12 8.64 -3.58
CA ASN A 340 27.62 8.88 -2.22
C ASN A 340 26.13 8.48 -2.09
N ALA A 341 25.72 8.12 -0.87
CA ALA A 341 24.35 7.83 -0.46
C ALA A 341 23.35 8.91 -0.90
N ASN A 342 23.76 10.17 -0.89
CA ASN A 342 22.91 11.32 -1.27
C ASN A 342 22.40 11.21 -2.72
N PHE A 343 23.21 10.65 -3.63
CA PHE A 343 22.77 10.42 -5.00
C PHE A 343 21.69 9.35 -5.04
N TYR A 344 21.87 8.24 -4.31
CA TYR A 344 20.87 7.18 -4.25
C TYR A 344 19.56 7.71 -3.65
N PHE A 345 19.64 8.42 -2.53
CA PHE A 345 18.50 9.07 -1.88
C PHE A 345 17.76 10.04 -2.82
N GLY A 346 18.49 10.90 -3.53
CA GLY A 346 17.91 11.85 -4.48
C GLY A 346 17.26 11.21 -5.71
N MET A 347 17.61 9.97 -6.05
CA MET A 347 16.94 9.22 -7.12
C MET A 347 15.66 8.52 -6.65
N THR A 348 15.53 8.25 -5.36
CA THR A 348 14.40 7.50 -4.79
C THR A 348 13.21 8.36 -4.35
N LEU A 349 13.38 9.68 -4.30
CA LEU A 349 12.41 10.69 -3.86
C LEU A 349 11.98 11.57 -5.03
#